data_AF-A0A849ZCC7-F1
#
_entry.id   AF-A0A849ZCC7-F1
#
_cell.length_a   1.000
_cell.length_b   1.000
_cell.length_c   1.000
_cell.angle_alpha   90.00
_cell.angle_beta   90.00
_cell.angle_gamma   90.00
#
_symmetry.space_group_name_H-M   'P 1'
#
loop_
_entity.id
_entity.type
_entity.pdbx_description
1 polymer ?
#
loop_
_entity_poly.entity_id
_entity_poly.type
_entity_poly.pdbx_seq_one_letter_code
_entity_poly.pdbx_strand_id
1 'polypeptide(L)'
;MFDTIHDFLWRYPWLLFVALHLTLGRTASISQAIIFKLDLWIAAPFAFFWDCVQVPLWWWLYNAVSRRTLRTKAMTQWIERREQRAEHRRLWQRFGALGNGGVVLLAALPFWGCGMWTATLLAWSMGSRLSRAFWYLALGGLLGLMAMIALGLGVKSVVT
;
A
#
# COMPACT_ATOMS: atom_id res chain seq x y z
N MET A 1 11.85 0.63 30.39
CA MET A 1 11.90 0.00 29.04
C MET A 1 10.98 0.70 28.05
N PHE A 2 9.74 1.07 28.43
CA PHE A 2 8.85 1.86 27.56
C PHE A 2 9.37 3.28 27.27
N ASP A 3 9.99 3.95 28.24
CA ASP A 3 10.52 5.32 28.04
C ASP A 3 11.66 5.36 27.02
N THR A 4 12.52 4.34 27.01
CA THR A 4 13.63 4.23 26.06
C THR A 4 13.15 4.06 24.62
N ILE A 5 12.05 3.32 24.43
CA ILE A 5 11.44 3.12 23.10
C ILE A 5 10.75 4.41 22.66
N HIS A 6 9.99 5.06 23.55
CA HIS A 6 9.35 6.34 23.26
C HIS A 6 10.37 7.40 22.82
N ASP A 7 11.45 7.58 23.58
CA ASP A 7 12.50 8.55 23.26
C ASP A 7 13.20 8.23 21.93
N PHE A 8 13.42 6.95 21.63
CA PHE A 8 13.99 6.54 20.35
C PHE A 8 13.06 6.87 19.16
N LEU A 9 11.76 6.64 19.30
CA LEU A 9 10.77 6.93 18.27
C LEU A 9 10.68 8.43 17.96
N TRP A 10 10.77 9.27 18.99
CA TRP A 10 10.83 10.73 18.84
C TRP A 10 12.17 11.24 18.30
N ARG A 11 13.27 10.55 18.61
CA ARG A 11 14.61 10.90 18.10
C ARG A 11 14.74 10.64 16.59
N TYR A 12 14.10 9.59 16.07
CA TYR A 12 14.21 9.17 14.67
C TYR A 12 12.86 8.96 13.98
N PRO A 13 12.06 10.03 13.81
CA PRO A 13 10.71 9.93 13.27
C PRO A 13 10.68 9.46 11.80
N TRP A 14 11.75 9.72 11.04
CA TRP A 14 11.90 9.26 9.65
C TRP A 14 12.22 7.76 9.54
N LEU A 15 12.94 7.18 10.50
CA LEU A 15 13.17 5.72 10.51
C LEU A 15 11.86 4.99 10.84
N LEU A 16 11.11 5.52 11.80
CA LEU A 16 9.77 5.01 12.11
C LEU A 16 8.84 5.14 10.90
N PHE A 17 8.88 6.27 10.18
CA PHE A 17 8.11 6.46 8.97
C PHE A 17 8.36 5.35 7.95
N VAL A 18 9.63 5.06 7.64
CA VAL A 18 9.99 3.99 6.70
C VAL A 18 9.56 2.62 7.20
N ALA A 19 9.78 2.32 8.49
CA ALA A 19 9.36 1.05 9.08
C ALA A 19 7.84 0.84 9.01
N LEU A 20 7.05 1.87 9.34
CA LEU A 20 5.59 1.83 9.23
C LEU A 20 5.14 1.74 7.78
N HIS A 21 5.81 2.47 6.88
CA HIS A 21 5.51 2.40 5.46
C HIS A 21 5.74 1.00 4.88
N LEU A 22 6.83 0.33 5.30
CA LEU A 22 7.15 -1.03 4.86
C LEU A 22 6.29 -2.12 5.52
N THR A 23 5.61 -1.84 6.64
CA THR A 23 4.83 -2.86 7.38
C THR A 23 3.33 -2.68 7.25
N LEU A 24 2.85 -1.45 7.38
CA LEU A 24 1.43 -1.10 7.40
C LEU A 24 1.01 -0.26 6.17
N GLY A 25 1.98 0.17 5.37
CA GLY A 25 1.77 0.95 4.14
C GLY A 25 1.68 2.45 4.38
N ARG A 26 1.38 3.15 3.28
CA ARG A 26 1.28 4.62 3.22
C ARG A 26 0.32 5.23 4.25
N THR A 27 -0.81 4.59 4.54
CA THR A 27 -1.79 5.13 5.49
C THR A 27 -1.15 5.32 6.87
N ALA A 28 -0.44 4.30 7.38
CA ALA A 28 0.21 4.38 8.69
C ALA A 28 1.37 5.40 8.71
N SER A 29 2.17 5.46 7.65
CA SER A 29 3.29 6.40 7.58
C SER A 29 2.81 7.85 7.52
N ILE A 30 1.77 8.15 6.74
CA ILE A 30 1.19 9.51 6.66
C ILE A 30 0.49 9.87 7.98
N SER A 31 -0.26 8.96 8.59
CA SER A 31 -0.86 9.21 9.91
C SER A 31 0.21 9.50 10.96
N GLN A 32 1.33 8.76 10.96
CA GLN A 32 2.46 9.03 11.85
C GLN A 32 3.09 10.40 11.56
N ALA A 33 3.26 10.77 10.29
CA ALA A 33 3.76 12.09 9.93
C ALA A 33 2.87 13.22 10.47
N ILE A 34 1.55 13.06 10.47
CA ILE A 34 0.62 14.02 11.06
C ILE A 34 0.78 14.10 12.58
N ILE A 35 0.88 12.96 13.28
CA ILE A 35 1.03 12.88 14.75
C ILE A 35 2.35 13.54 15.20
N PHE A 36 3.45 13.24 14.51
CA PHE A 36 4.79 13.78 14.81
C PHE A 36 5.02 15.18 14.22
N LYS A 37 3.99 15.80 13.64
CA LYS A 37 4.03 17.13 13.01
C LYS A 37 5.16 17.26 11.96
N LEU A 38 5.47 16.18 11.26
CA LEU A 38 6.37 16.22 10.12
C LEU A 38 5.75 17.03 8.97
N ASP A 39 6.60 17.61 8.13
CA ASP A 39 6.14 18.34 6.96
C ASP A 39 5.49 17.35 5.97
N LEU A 40 4.19 17.55 5.74
CA LEU A 40 3.39 16.71 4.84
C LEU A 40 3.85 16.85 3.39
N TRP A 41 4.42 18.01 3.02
CA TRP A 41 4.98 18.25 1.69
C TRP A 41 6.25 17.45 1.43
N ILE A 42 6.98 17.07 2.48
CA ILE A 42 8.15 16.18 2.37
C ILE A 42 7.70 14.72 2.51
N ALA A 43 6.84 14.42 3.48
CA ALA A 43 6.39 13.07 3.76
C ALA A 43 5.60 12.45 2.60
N ALA A 44 4.78 13.23 1.89
CA ALA A 44 3.96 12.76 0.78
C ALA A 44 4.76 12.26 -0.43
N PRO A 45 5.66 13.05 -1.06
CA PRO A 45 6.49 12.57 -2.16
C PRO A 45 7.42 11.45 -1.70
N PHE A 46 7.87 11.46 -0.44
CA PHE A 46 8.69 10.39 0.11
C PHE A 46 7.90 9.07 0.26
N ALA A 47 6.63 9.12 0.68
CA ALA A 47 5.74 7.96 0.68
C ALA A 47 5.51 7.42 -0.75
N PHE A 48 5.29 8.31 -1.71
CA PHE A 48 5.10 7.92 -3.11
C PHE A 48 6.34 7.25 -3.70
N PHE A 49 7.52 7.80 -3.40
CA PHE A 49 8.78 7.20 -3.80
C PHE A 49 8.91 5.77 -3.28
N TRP A 50 8.61 5.57 -1.99
CA TRP A 50 8.63 4.23 -1.40
C TRP A 50 7.61 3.28 -2.01
N ASP A 51 6.39 3.75 -2.32
CA ASP A 51 5.40 2.97 -3.07
C ASP A 51 5.97 2.50 -4.42
N CYS A 52 6.64 3.39 -5.17
CA CYS A 52 7.26 3.04 -6.45
C CYS A 52 8.40 2.02 -6.32
N VAL A 53 9.17 2.06 -5.24
CA VAL A 53 10.23 1.06 -4.94
C VAL A 53 9.62 -0.26 -4.47
N GLN A 54 8.52 -0.19 -3.74
CA GLN A 54 7.88 -1.34 -3.13
C GLN A 54 7.12 -2.20 -4.15
N VAL A 55 6.52 -1.61 -5.19
CA VAL A 55 5.86 -2.35 -6.28
C VAL A 55 6.76 -3.39 -6.95
N PRO A 56 7.96 -3.06 -7.49
CA PRO A 56 8.85 -4.03 -8.12
C PRO A 56 9.41 -5.03 -7.11
N LEU A 57 9.63 -4.63 -5.85
CA LEU A 57 10.07 -5.53 -4.79
C LEU A 57 9.04 -6.63 -4.51
N TRP A 58 7.77 -6.28 -4.32
CA TRP A 58 6.70 -7.27 -4.13
C TRP A 58 6.47 -8.10 -5.38
N TRP A 59 6.53 -7.49 -6.56
CA TRP A 59 6.41 -8.21 -7.82
C TRP A 59 7.50 -9.28 -7.97
N TRP A 60 8.74 -8.94 -7.62
CA TRP A 60 9.85 -9.89 -7.59
C TRP A 60 9.61 -10.99 -6.57
N LEU A 61 9.16 -10.66 -5.35
CA LEU A 61 8.84 -11.64 -4.32
C LEU A 61 7.72 -12.60 -4.78
N TYR A 62 6.64 -12.10 -5.36
CA TYR A 62 5.55 -12.92 -5.89
C TYR A 62 6.04 -13.86 -7.00
N ASN A 63 6.92 -13.38 -7.88
CA ASN A 63 7.55 -14.23 -8.89
C ASN A 63 8.51 -15.26 -8.27
N ALA A 64 9.28 -14.89 -7.25
CA ALA A 64 10.22 -15.80 -6.58
C ALA A 64 9.46 -16.94 -5.88
N VAL A 65 8.39 -16.59 -5.16
CA VAL A 65 7.48 -17.56 -4.53
C VAL A 65 6.83 -18.44 -5.61
N SER A 66 6.32 -17.85 -6.69
CA SER A 66 5.70 -18.60 -7.80
C SER A 66 6.67 -19.41 -8.68
N ARG A 67 7.98 -19.15 -8.63
CA ARG A 67 8.98 -19.96 -9.31
C ARG A 67 9.32 -21.21 -8.51
N ARG A 68 9.29 -21.12 -7.17
CA ARG A 68 9.45 -22.26 -6.26
C ARG A 68 8.21 -23.15 -6.21
N THR A 69 7.03 -22.54 -6.23
CA THR A 69 5.74 -23.23 -6.28
C THR A 69 5.14 -22.93 -7.64
N LEU A 70 5.21 -23.88 -8.58
CA LEU A 70 4.67 -23.78 -9.95
C LEU A 70 3.47 -22.83 -9.99
N ARG A 71 3.51 -21.83 -10.88
CA ARG A 71 2.48 -20.81 -11.17
C ARG A 71 1.16 -21.46 -11.61
N THR A 72 0.60 -22.27 -10.73
CA THR A 72 -0.55 -23.13 -10.94
C THR A 72 -1.76 -22.36 -10.48
N LYS A 73 -2.89 -22.60 -11.16
CA LYS A 73 -4.21 -22.09 -10.77
C LYS A 73 -4.49 -22.32 -9.27
N ALA A 74 -3.90 -23.36 -8.67
CA ALA A 74 -3.96 -23.66 -7.25
C ALA A 74 -3.42 -22.54 -6.35
N MET A 75 -2.33 -21.86 -6.69
CA MET A 75 -1.80 -20.76 -5.87
C MET A 75 -2.67 -19.50 -5.99
N THR A 76 -3.12 -19.18 -7.20
CA THR A 76 -4.09 -18.10 -7.41
C THR A 76 -5.37 -18.37 -6.61
N GLN A 77 -5.89 -19.61 -6.67
CA GLN A 77 -7.03 -20.04 -5.89
C GLN A 77 -6.74 -20.06 -4.37
N TRP A 78 -5.51 -20.33 -3.94
CA TRP A 78 -5.14 -20.31 -2.53
C TRP A 78 -5.05 -18.89 -1.98
N ILE A 79 -4.53 -17.95 -2.77
CA ILE A 79 -4.53 -16.52 -2.47
C ILE A 79 -5.96 -16.00 -2.42
N GLU A 80 -6.77 -16.31 -3.45
CA GLU A 80 -8.20 -16.01 -3.46
C GLU A 80 -8.93 -16.61 -2.26
N ARG A 81 -8.51 -17.80 -1.79
CA ARG A 81 -9.04 -18.46 -0.58
C ARG A 81 -8.61 -17.78 0.72
N ARG A 82 -7.38 -17.29 0.81
CA ARG A 82 -6.87 -16.56 1.98
C ARG A 82 -7.48 -15.17 2.10
N GLU A 83 -7.83 -14.53 0.99
CA GLU A 83 -8.60 -13.29 0.97
C GLU A 83 -10.11 -13.51 1.24
N GLN A 84 -10.57 -14.73 1.55
CA GLN A 84 -11.98 -15.06 1.89
C GLN A 84 -12.45 -14.61 3.28
N ARG A 85 -11.93 -13.51 3.82
CA ARG A 85 -12.75 -12.76 4.78
C ARG A 85 -13.94 -12.20 3.99
N ALA A 86 -15.17 -12.39 4.48
CA ALA A 86 -16.40 -12.19 3.70
C ALA A 86 -16.49 -10.81 3.00
N GLU A 87 -15.91 -9.77 3.62
CA GLU A 87 -15.85 -8.41 3.07
C GLU A 87 -14.80 -8.27 1.95
N HIS A 88 -13.60 -8.83 2.15
CA HIS A 88 -12.49 -8.74 1.20
C HIS A 88 -12.77 -9.53 -0.10
N ARG A 89 -13.48 -10.67 -0.01
CA ARG A 89 -13.87 -11.45 -1.20
C ARG A 89 -14.70 -10.65 -2.20
N ARG A 90 -15.66 -9.86 -1.71
CA ARG A 90 -16.53 -9.04 -2.58
C ARG A 90 -15.75 -7.91 -3.24
N LEU A 91 -14.85 -7.28 -2.50
CA LEU A 91 -13.97 -6.23 -3.01
C LEU A 91 -13.01 -6.79 -4.07
N TRP A 92 -12.31 -7.88 -3.76
CA TRP A 92 -11.39 -8.54 -4.68
C TRP A 92 -12.07 -8.94 -5.99
N GLN A 93 -13.26 -9.56 -5.92
CA GLN A 93 -14.00 -9.95 -7.13
C GLN A 93 -14.47 -8.72 -7.94
N ARG A 94 -14.94 -7.66 -7.28
CA ARG A 94 -15.37 -6.42 -7.95
C ARG A 94 -14.20 -5.71 -8.64
N PHE A 95 -13.08 -5.55 -7.94
CA PHE A 95 -11.89 -4.92 -8.52
C PHE A 95 -11.25 -5.81 -9.59
N GLY A 96 -11.19 -7.13 -9.38
CA GLY A 96 -10.75 -8.07 -10.41
C GLY A 96 -11.58 -8.01 -11.69
N ALA A 97 -12.91 -7.88 -11.57
CA ALA A 97 -13.82 -7.74 -12.72
C ALA A 97 -13.60 -6.44 -13.50
N LEU A 98 -13.14 -5.36 -12.85
CA LEU A 98 -12.78 -4.08 -13.47
C LEU A 98 -11.41 -4.11 -14.17
N GLY A 99 -10.67 -5.20 -14.00
CA GLY A 99 -9.34 -5.40 -14.56
C GLY A 99 -8.34 -4.33 -14.15
N ASN A 100 -7.67 -3.70 -15.13
CA ASN A 100 -6.66 -2.66 -14.86
C ASN A 100 -7.23 -1.47 -14.06
N GLY A 101 -8.50 -1.11 -14.28
CA GLY A 101 -9.17 -0.05 -13.51
C GLY A 101 -9.35 -0.43 -12.04
N GLY A 102 -9.59 -1.71 -11.74
CA GLY A 102 -9.67 -2.21 -10.39
C GLY A 102 -8.34 -2.14 -9.64
N VAL A 103 -7.21 -2.36 -10.33
CA VAL A 103 -5.86 -2.19 -9.77
C VAL A 103 -5.63 -0.75 -9.33
N VAL A 104 -6.01 0.23 -10.16
CA VAL A 104 -5.90 1.67 -9.83
C VAL A 104 -6.75 2.00 -8.60
N LEU A 105 -8.02 1.58 -8.60
CA LEU A 105 -8.94 1.85 -7.50
C LEU A 105 -8.45 1.23 -6.19
N LEU A 106 -8.00 -0.02 -6.25
CA LEU A 106 -7.50 -0.74 -5.07
C LEU A 106 -6.21 -0.10 -4.52
N ALA A 107 -5.31 0.38 -5.39
CA ALA A 107 -4.11 1.11 -4.98
C ALA A 107 -4.41 2.53 -4.44
N ALA A 108 -5.52 3.13 -4.87
CA ALA A 108 -5.99 4.43 -4.39
C ALA A 108 -6.69 4.34 -3.03
N LEU A 109 -7.15 3.15 -2.63
CA LEU A 109 -7.88 2.98 -1.40
C LEU A 109 -6.97 3.18 -0.17
N PRO A 110 -7.36 4.05 0.77
CA PRO A 110 -6.61 4.33 2.00
C PRO A 110 -6.77 3.24 3.09
N PHE A 111 -6.87 1.96 2.74
CA PHE A 111 -7.07 0.90 3.73
C PHE A 111 -5.75 0.41 4.34
N TRP A 112 -5.75 0.23 5.66
CA TRP A 112 -4.63 -0.33 6.42
C TRP A 112 -4.36 -1.77 5.94
N GLY A 113 -3.15 -2.01 5.40
CA GLY A 113 -2.74 -3.32 4.90
C GLY A 113 -3.40 -3.79 3.59
N CYS A 114 -4.24 -2.98 2.92
CA CYS A 114 -5.01 -3.38 1.73
C CYS A 114 -4.95 -2.37 0.58
N GLY A 115 -3.81 -1.69 0.43
CA GLY A 115 -3.56 -0.72 -0.64
C GLY A 115 -2.62 -1.29 -1.71
N MET A 116 -1.35 -0.85 -1.66
CA MET A 116 -0.38 -1.11 -2.71
C MET A 116 -0.04 -2.59 -2.87
N TRP A 117 0.07 -3.36 -1.78
CA TRP A 117 0.46 -4.79 -1.86
C TRP A 117 -0.68 -5.62 -2.45
N THR A 118 -1.91 -5.40 -1.99
CA THR A 118 -3.10 -6.07 -2.50
C THR A 118 -3.36 -5.71 -3.97
N ALA A 119 -3.19 -4.43 -4.35
CA ALA A 119 -3.28 -4.02 -5.74
C ALA A 119 -2.17 -4.63 -6.61
N THR A 120 -0.94 -4.73 -6.10
CA THR A 120 0.18 -5.39 -6.80
C THR A 120 -0.10 -6.88 -6.99
N LEU A 121 -0.65 -7.54 -5.96
CA LEU A 121 -1.05 -8.95 -6.01
C LEU A 121 -2.20 -9.18 -7.00
N LEU A 122 -3.17 -8.27 -7.05
CA LEU A 122 -4.27 -8.32 -8.02
C LEU A 122 -3.73 -8.19 -9.44
N ALA A 123 -2.90 -7.18 -9.71
CA ALA A 123 -2.28 -6.98 -11.03
C ALA A 123 -1.42 -8.19 -11.46
N TRP A 124 -0.68 -8.78 -10.50
CA TRP A 124 0.14 -9.95 -10.73
C TRP A 124 -0.71 -11.21 -11.00
N SER A 125 -1.78 -11.43 -10.23
CA SER A 125 -2.67 -12.59 -10.38
C SER A 125 -3.45 -12.57 -11.69
N MET A 126 -3.78 -11.37 -12.18
CA MET A 126 -4.32 -11.14 -13.52
C MET A 126 -3.32 -11.41 -14.66
N GLY A 127 -2.05 -11.69 -14.35
CA GLY A 127 -1.01 -11.92 -15.35
C GLY A 127 -0.58 -10.66 -16.10
N SER A 128 -0.79 -9.47 -15.52
CA SER A 128 -0.32 -8.22 -16.12
C SER A 128 1.21 -8.21 -16.25
N ARG A 129 1.72 -7.43 -17.21
CA ARG A 129 3.16 -7.17 -17.29
C ARG A 129 3.53 -6.12 -16.24
N LEU A 130 4.67 -6.28 -15.57
CA LEU A 130 5.15 -5.34 -14.53
C LEU A 130 5.14 -3.90 -15.02
N SER A 131 5.58 -3.62 -16.26
CA SER A 131 5.60 -2.26 -16.80
C SER A 131 4.21 -1.60 -16.84
N ARG A 132 3.18 -2.33 -17.25
CA ARG A 132 1.79 -1.81 -17.28
C ARG A 132 1.21 -1.72 -15.87
N ALA A 133 1.40 -2.77 -15.06
CA ALA A 133 0.94 -2.80 -13.69
C ALA A 133 1.53 -1.65 -12.87
N PHE A 134 2.82 -1.36 -13.05
CA PHE A 134 3.52 -0.27 -12.38
C PHE A 134 2.85 1.07 -12.64
N TRP A 135 2.50 1.39 -13.90
CA TRP A 135 1.82 2.65 -14.20
C TRP A 135 0.44 2.75 -13.55
N TYR A 136 -0.35 1.68 -13.56
CA TYR A 136 -1.65 1.66 -12.89
C TYR A 136 -1.52 1.78 -11.35
N LEU A 137 -0.54 1.11 -10.77
CA LEU A 137 -0.24 1.16 -9.34
C LEU A 137 0.28 2.54 -8.93
N ALA A 138 1.13 3.16 -9.74
CA ALA A 138 1.62 4.52 -9.53
C ALA A 138 0.47 5.54 -9.62
N LEU A 139 -0.42 5.41 -10.61
CA LEU A 139 -1.61 6.26 -10.73
C LEU A 139 -2.54 6.12 -9.52
N GLY A 140 -2.83 4.89 -9.11
CA GLY A 140 -3.63 4.63 -7.91
C GLY A 140 -2.93 5.15 -6.66
N GLY A 141 -1.62 4.97 -6.55
CA GLY A 141 -0.79 5.50 -5.47
C GLY A 141 -0.88 7.02 -5.36
N LEU A 142 -0.81 7.72 -6.49
CA LEU A 142 -0.94 9.17 -6.52
C LEU A 142 -2.34 9.61 -6.08
N LEU A 143 -3.40 8.96 -6.59
CA LEU A 143 -4.79 9.26 -6.20
C LEU A 143 -5.03 9.04 -4.70
N GLY A 144 -4.57 7.92 -4.16
CA GLY A 144 -4.69 7.64 -2.73
C GLY A 144 -3.87 8.60 -1.87
N LEU A 145 -2.72 9.08 -2.38
CA LEU A 145 -1.90 10.07 -1.70
C LEU A 145 -2.62 11.42 -1.64
N MET A 146 -3.20 11.85 -2.77
CA MET A 146 -4.00 13.08 -2.82
C MET A 146 -5.21 12.99 -1.87
N ALA A 147 -5.91 11.86 -1.84
CA ALA A 147 -7.01 11.63 -0.90
C ALA A 147 -6.53 11.72 0.56
N MET A 148 -5.37 11.15 0.88
CA MET A 148 -4.77 11.22 2.22
C MET A 148 -4.36 12.63 2.63
N ILE A 149 -3.76 13.40 1.72
CA ILE A 149 -3.41 14.79 1.98
C ILE A 149 -4.68 15.62 2.21
N ALA A 150 -5.71 15.44 1.36
CA ALA A 150 -6.99 16.14 1.52
C ALA A 150 -7.63 15.83 2.88
N LEU A 151 -7.66 14.56 3.29
CA LEU A 151 -8.14 14.15 4.62
C LEU A 151 -7.27 14.73 5.74
N GLY A 152 -5.96 14.70 5.60
CA GLY A 152 -5.02 15.24 6.60
C GLY A 152 -5.14 16.76 6.79
N LEU A 153 -5.34 17.51 5.70
CA LEU A 153 -5.58 18.95 5.75
C LEU A 153 -6.94 19.28 6.38
N GLY A 154 -7.99 18.52 6.06
CA GLY A 154 -9.30 18.66 6.69
C GLY A 154 -9.26 18.39 8.20
N VAL A 155 -8.48 17.42 8.65
CA VAL A 155 -8.27 17.18 10.09
C VAL A 155 -7.54 18.35 10.75
N LYS A 156 -6.50 18.89 10.11
CA LYS A 156 -5.78 20.06 10.64
C LYS A 156 -6.68 21.28 10.81
N SER A 157 -7.63 21.52 9.91
CA SER A 157 -8.55 22.67 10.01
C SER A 157 -9.63 22.52 11.08
N VAL A 158 -9.91 21.30 11.55
CA VAL A 158 -10.91 21.05 12.62
C VAL A 158 -10.28 21.09 14.01
N VAL A 159 -8.96 20.81 14.11
CA VAL A 159 -8.23 20.72 15.39
C VAL A 159 -7.51 22.02 15.77
N THR A 160 -7.45 23.00 14.85
CA THR A 160 -6.88 24.35 15.09
C THR A 160 -7.99 25.35 15.37
#